data_AF-A0A3S1HEX6-F1
#
_entry.id   AF-A0A3S1HEX6-F1
#
_cell.length_a   1.000
_cell.length_b   1.000
_cell.length_c   1.000
_cell.angle_alpha   90.00
_cell.angle_beta   90.00
_cell.angle_gamma   90.00
#
_symmetry.space_group_name_H-M   'P 1'
#
loop_
_entity.id
_entity.type
_entity.pdbx_description
1 polymer ?
#
loop_
_entity_poly.entity_id
_entity_poly.type
_entity_poly.pdbx_seq_one_letter_code
_entity_poly.pdbx_strand_id
1 'polypeptide(L)'
;IQMLIGSHFAPAQGGVFTSKRVEMAAHRLNEAGAVGIGQSSWGPTGFAFAPSHDAALKFVDAVRKTTIEDGLEIKIVKGRNSGAKISSTRLNLVGS
;
A
#
# COMPACT_ATOMS: atom_id res chain seq x y z
N ILE A 1 -1.41 -11.81 -12.33
CA ILE A 1 -1.73 -10.53 -13.00
C ILE A 1 -0.57 -9.54 -12.90
N GLN A 2 -0.14 -9.13 -11.70
CA GLN A 2 0.96 -8.15 -11.54
C GLN A 2 2.21 -8.49 -12.37
N MET A 3 2.72 -9.72 -12.30
CA MET A 3 3.91 -10.10 -13.06
C MET A 3 3.73 -9.93 -14.57
N LEU A 4 2.55 -10.25 -15.12
CA LEU A 4 2.31 -10.17 -16.56
C LEU A 4 2.25 -8.70 -17.02
N ILE A 5 1.44 -7.89 -16.33
CA ILE A 5 1.27 -6.46 -16.66
C ILE A 5 2.56 -5.69 -16.39
N GLY A 6 3.18 -5.91 -15.24
CA GLY A 6 4.45 -5.26 -14.89
C GLY A 6 5.58 -5.63 -15.84
N SER A 7 5.65 -6.89 -16.32
CA SER A 7 6.64 -7.27 -17.34
C SER A 7 6.39 -6.58 -18.68
N HIS A 8 5.12 -6.46 -19.10
CA HIS A 8 4.77 -5.78 -20.36
C HIS A 8 5.19 -4.30 -20.34
N PHE A 9 4.97 -3.60 -19.23
CA PHE A 9 5.32 -2.19 -19.09
C PHE A 9 6.72 -1.94 -18.52
N ALA A 10 7.50 -2.99 -18.23
CA ALA A 10 8.83 -2.87 -17.64
C ALA A 10 9.78 -1.90 -18.38
N PRO A 11 9.81 -1.87 -19.73
CA PRO A 11 10.64 -0.92 -20.47
C PRO A 11 10.27 0.55 -20.19
N ALA A 12 9.01 0.85 -19.90
CA ALA A 12 8.53 2.21 -19.65
C ALA A 12 8.62 2.63 -18.18
N GLN A 13 8.51 1.68 -17.23
CA GLN A 13 8.47 1.97 -15.79
C GLN A 13 9.80 1.68 -15.04
N GLY A 14 10.76 1.02 -15.69
CA GLY A 14 12.08 0.73 -15.13
C GLY A 14 12.20 -0.59 -14.35
N GLY A 15 11.23 -1.50 -14.47
CA GLY A 15 11.18 -2.78 -13.75
C GLY A 15 9.77 -3.37 -13.75
N VAL A 16 9.50 -4.49 -13.06
CA VAL A 16 8.11 -4.98 -12.87
C VAL A 16 7.33 -4.08 -11.89
N PHE A 17 8.06 -3.48 -10.96
CA PHE A 17 7.67 -2.34 -10.14
C PHE A 17 8.59 -1.17 -10.49
N THR A 18 8.11 0.06 -10.30
CA THR A 18 8.97 1.25 -10.47
C THR A 18 9.95 1.44 -9.31
N SER A 19 9.63 0.87 -8.13
CA SER A 19 10.45 0.96 -6.91
C SER A 19 10.86 -0.43 -6.42
N LYS A 20 12.17 -0.70 -6.41
CA LYS A 20 12.75 -1.94 -5.87
C LYS A 20 12.41 -2.16 -4.40
N ARG A 21 12.36 -1.09 -3.60
CA ARG A 21 12.01 -1.19 -2.17
C ARG A 21 10.58 -1.65 -1.99
N VAL A 22 9.67 -1.14 -2.82
CA VAL A 22 8.26 -1.52 -2.79
C VAL A 22 8.06 -2.94 -3.30
N GLU A 23 8.77 -3.34 -4.36
CA GLU A 23 8.80 -4.73 -4.84
C GLU A 23 9.22 -5.69 -3.71
N MET A 24 10.34 -5.40 -3.04
CA MET A 24 10.83 -6.21 -1.92
C MET A 24 9.82 -6.27 -0.77
N ALA A 25 9.23 -5.14 -0.37
CA ALA A 25 8.22 -5.11 0.67
C ALA A 25 6.96 -5.90 0.29
N ALA A 26 6.50 -5.79 -0.96
CA ALA A 26 5.37 -6.55 -1.47
C ALA A 26 5.64 -8.06 -1.45
N HIS A 27 6.83 -8.50 -1.88
CA HIS A 27 7.23 -9.90 -1.80
C HIS A 27 7.29 -10.41 -0.36
N ARG A 28 7.88 -9.64 0.58
CA ARG A 28 7.92 -10.00 2.00
C ARG A 28 6.52 -10.09 2.62
N LEU A 29 5.60 -9.19 2.25
CA LEU A 29 4.20 -9.28 2.67
C LEU A 29 3.52 -10.55 2.14
N ASN A 30 3.80 -10.93 0.89
CA ASN A 30 3.30 -12.17 0.31
C ASN A 30 3.87 -13.41 1.03
N GLU A 31 5.17 -13.40 1.36
CA GLU A 31 5.81 -14.44 2.17
C GLU A 31 5.22 -14.53 3.58
N ALA A 32 4.81 -13.41 4.18
CA ALA A 32 4.14 -13.37 5.48
C ALA A 32 2.69 -13.89 5.44
N GLY A 33 2.11 -14.11 4.26
CA GLY A 33 0.77 -14.67 4.07
C GLY A 33 -0.24 -13.72 3.43
N ALA A 34 0.17 -12.51 3.02
CA ALA A 34 -0.68 -11.67 2.19
C ALA A 34 -0.88 -12.33 0.81
N VAL A 35 -2.01 -12.03 0.17
CA VAL A 35 -2.34 -12.54 -1.16
C VAL A 35 -2.51 -11.39 -2.14
N GLY A 36 -2.26 -11.64 -3.42
CA GLY A 36 -2.49 -10.65 -4.48
C GLY A 36 -1.71 -9.36 -4.24
N ILE A 37 -0.40 -9.41 -4.50
CA ILE A 37 0.46 -8.24 -4.43
C ILE A 37 0.52 -7.48 -5.75
N GLY A 38 0.74 -6.17 -5.69
CA GLY A 38 0.89 -5.35 -6.88
C GLY A 38 1.31 -3.92 -6.63
N GLN A 39 1.36 -3.15 -7.70
CA GLN A 39 1.61 -1.72 -7.69
C GLN A 39 0.32 -0.98 -8.05
N SER A 40 0.05 0.13 -7.38
CA SER A 40 -1.02 1.05 -7.74
C SER A 40 -0.53 2.00 -8.83
N SER A 41 -1.22 2.03 -9.98
CA SER A 41 -0.90 2.91 -11.11
C SER A 41 0.58 2.81 -11.53
N TRP A 42 1.22 3.94 -11.80
CA TRP A 42 2.65 4.04 -12.12
C TRP A 42 3.58 3.97 -10.90
N GLY A 43 3.04 3.72 -9.71
CA GLY A 43 3.81 3.64 -8.47
C GLY A 43 4.17 5.02 -7.88
N PRO A 44 5.05 5.05 -6.85
CA PRO A 44 5.72 3.89 -6.27
C PRO A 44 4.82 3.07 -5.33
N THR A 45 3.60 3.51 -5.01
CA THR A 45 2.73 2.83 -4.04
C THR A 45 2.44 1.38 -4.44
N GLY A 46 2.75 0.44 -3.53
CA GLY A 46 2.39 -0.98 -3.63
C GLY A 46 1.13 -1.31 -2.83
N PHE A 47 0.54 -2.46 -3.11
CA PHE A 47 -0.57 -3.03 -2.33
C PHE A 47 -0.40 -4.54 -2.17
N ALA A 48 -1.03 -5.07 -1.12
CA ALA A 48 -1.20 -6.49 -0.86
C ALA A 48 -2.57 -6.69 -0.17
N PHE A 49 -3.25 -7.80 -0.42
CA PHE A 49 -4.52 -8.11 0.24
C PHE A 49 -4.29 -8.98 1.47
N ALA A 50 -5.04 -8.66 2.54
CA ALA A 50 -5.16 -9.50 3.72
C ALA A 50 -6.63 -9.93 3.90
N PRO A 51 -6.89 -11.14 4.40
CA PRO A 51 -8.25 -11.65 4.58
C PRO A 51 -9.00 -10.97 5.74
N SER A 52 -8.28 -10.34 6.66
CA SER A 52 -8.82 -9.62 7.81
C SER A 52 -7.87 -8.54 8.30
N HIS A 53 -8.36 -7.64 9.17
CA HIS A 53 -7.51 -6.64 9.82
C HIS A 53 -6.44 -7.28 10.70
N ASP A 54 -6.77 -8.34 11.44
CA ASP A 54 -5.82 -9.05 12.30
C ASP A 54 -4.72 -9.74 11.48
N ALA A 55 -5.07 -10.32 10.32
CA ALA A 55 -4.08 -10.85 9.40
C ALA A 55 -3.17 -9.74 8.86
N ALA A 56 -3.73 -8.59 8.49
CA ALA A 56 -2.96 -7.44 8.04
C ALA A 56 -1.96 -6.97 9.11
N LEU A 57 -2.38 -6.89 10.38
CA LEU A 57 -1.49 -6.54 11.49
C LEU A 57 -0.31 -7.52 11.60
N LYS A 58 -0.59 -8.83 11.55
CA LYS A 58 0.45 -9.87 11.59
C LYS A 58 1.45 -9.75 10.44
N PHE A 59 0.97 -9.51 9.22
CA PHE A 59 1.84 -9.39 8.04
C PHE A 59 2.68 -8.12 8.09
N VAL A 60 2.10 -6.99 8.51
CA VAL A 60 2.82 -5.72 8.66
C VAL A 60 3.88 -5.82 9.75
N ASP A 61 3.58 -6.46 10.87
CA ASP A 61 4.54 -6.66 11.96
C ASP A 61 5.76 -7.48 11.48
N ALA A 62 5.53 -8.54 10.70
CA ALA A 62 6.58 -9.38 10.14
C ALA A 62 7.58 -8.62 9.24
N VAL A 63 7.15 -7.53 8.60
CA VAL A 63 8.01 -6.74 7.69
C VAL A 63 8.47 -5.40 8.29
N ARG A 64 7.92 -5.01 9.44
CA ARG A 64 8.02 -3.66 10.02
C ARG A 64 9.45 -3.14 10.12
N LYS A 65 10.36 -3.97 10.64
CA LYS A 65 11.77 -3.58 10.80
C LYS A 65 12.40 -3.22 9.45
N THR A 66 12.27 -4.12 8.47
CA THR A 66 12.85 -3.92 7.14
C THR A 66 12.23 -2.74 6.41
N THR A 67 10.93 -2.50 6.57
CA THR A 67 10.25 -1.40 5.89
C THR A 67 10.67 -0.03 6.43
N ILE A 68 10.97 0.06 7.73
CA ILE A 68 11.50 1.29 8.33
C ILE A 68 12.91 1.59 7.81
N GLU A 69 13.78 0.57 7.76
CA GLU A 69 15.13 0.68 7.20
C GLU A 69 15.10 1.09 5.72
N ASP A 70 14.12 0.60 4.96
CA ASP A 70 13.89 0.95 3.56
C ASP A 70 13.22 2.33 3.35
N GLY A 71 12.80 3.01 4.42
CA GLY A 71 12.13 4.32 4.38
C GLY A 71 10.68 4.25 3.83
N LEU A 72 10.00 3.12 4.03
CA LEU A 72 8.63 2.90 3.57
C LEU A 72 7.61 3.12 4.69
N GLU A 73 6.48 3.73 4.33
CA GLU A 73 5.28 3.80 5.18
C GLU A 73 4.27 2.75 4.72
N ILE A 74 3.78 1.92 5.64
CA ILE A 74 2.70 0.97 5.38
C ILE A 74 1.44 1.37 6.14
N LYS A 75 0.32 1.45 5.43
CA LYS A 75 -1.01 1.72 5.98
C LYS A 75 -1.94 0.54 5.75
N ILE A 76 -2.60 0.09 6.82
CA ILE A 76 -3.69 -0.88 6.71
C ILE A 76 -4.97 -0.10 6.44
N VAL A 77 -5.59 -0.36 5.29
CA VAL A 77 -6.81 0.32 4.83
C VAL A 77 -7.86 -0.70 4.39
N LYS A 78 -9.10 -0.24 4.26
CA LYS A 78 -10.20 -1.01 3.65
C LYS A 78 -10.75 -0.26 2.44
N GLY A 79 -11.38 -1.00 1.53
CA GLY A 79 -12.11 -0.41 0.41
C GLY A 79 -13.11 0.65 0.90
N ARG A 80 -13.08 1.83 0.29
CA ARG A 80 -14.02 2.91 0.60
C ARG A 80 -15.24 2.76 -0.32
N ASN A 81 -16.27 2.07 0.15
CA ASN A 81 -17.52 1.83 -0.59
C ASN A 81 -18.48 3.05 -0.58
N SER A 82 -17.93 4.26 -0.54
CA SER A 82 -18.69 5.51 -0.50
C SER A 82 -17.86 6.63 -1.15
N GLY A 83 -18.53 7.56 -1.82
CA GLY A 83 -17.88 8.74 -2.40
C GLY A 83 -17.31 9.73 -1.37
N ALA A 84 -16.98 10.94 -1.85
CA ALA A 84 -16.56 12.04 -0.98
C ALA A 84 -17.70 12.42 -0.02
N LYS A 85 -17.34 12.79 1.22
CA LYS A 85 -18.26 13.37 2.20
C LYS A 85 -17.92 14.85 2.34
N ILE A 86 -18.91 15.72 2.13
CA ILE A 86 -18.76 17.16 2.32
C ILE A 86 -19.23 17.49 3.74
N SER A 87 -18.38 18.14 4.54
CA SER A 87 -18.71 18.62 5.88
C SER A 87 -18.17 20.04 6.08
N SER A 88 -18.97 20.92 6.69
CA SER A 88 -18.55 22.27 7.08
C SER A 88 -18.37 22.33 8.59
N THR A 89 -17.23 22.83 9.04
CA THR A 89 -16.97 23.12 10.46
C THR A 89 -17.09 24.63 10.66
N ARG A 90 -18.10 25.09 11.42
CA ARG A 90 -18.15 26.48 11.89
C ARG A 90 -17.18 26.61 13.06
N LEU A 91 -16.10 27.36 12.90
CA LEU A 91 -15.30 27.85 14.01
C LEU A 91 -16.14 28.91 14.73
N ASN A 92 -16.69 28.56 15.89
CA ASN A 92 -17.25 29.56 16.80
C ASN A 92 -16.08 30.31 17.44
N LEU A 93 -15.63 31.38 16.77
CA LEU A 93 -14.86 32.43 17.41
C LEU A 93 -15.83 33.15 18.35
N VAL A 94 -15.86 32.72 19.62
CA VAL A 94 -16.46 33.52 20.67
C VAL A 94 -15.53 34.71 20.87
N GLY A 95 -15.93 35.86 20.30
CA GLY A 95 -15.31 37.14 20.57
C GLY A 95 -15.51 37.51 22.04
N SER A 96 -14.45 38.10 22.58
CA SER A 96 -14.19 38.58 23.94
C SER A 96 -15.38 39.10 24.74
#